data_AF-A0A3A0ABW0-F1
#
_entry.id   AF-A0A3A0ABW0-F1
#
_cell.length_a   1.000
_cell.length_b   1.000
_cell.length_c   1.000
_cell.angle_alpha   90.00
_cell.angle_beta   90.00
_cell.angle_gamma   90.00
#
_symmetry.space_group_name_H-M   'P 1'
#
loop_
_entity.id
_entity.type
_entity.pdbx_description
1 polymer ?
#
loop_
_entity_poly.entity_id
_entity_poly.type
_entity_poly.pdbx_seq_one_letter_code
_entity_poly.pdbx_strand_id
1 'polypeptide(L)'
;MIVVTKRDLVATVADRWFDTHYGRGRWLHATDAFDPEAIYHALKALPPGADEAAVLAITGQAWWTQNLCEECGADCEVTIGFTQEPHHALDAKYICVGCLERALALGRSAAL
;
A
#
# COMPACT_ATOMS: atom_id res chain seq x y z
N MET A 1 -12.54 -10.19 2.32
CA MET A 1 -12.51 -9.01 1.42
C MET A 1 -12.10 -7.83 2.26
N ILE A 2 -11.09 -7.09 1.83
CA ILE A 2 -10.52 -5.94 2.55
C ILE A 2 -10.62 -4.74 1.61
N VAL A 3 -11.01 -3.57 2.12
CA VAL A 3 -10.98 -2.32 1.35
C VAL A 3 -9.75 -1.55 1.78
N VAL A 4 -8.93 -1.12 0.82
CA VAL A 4 -7.71 -0.34 1.07
C VAL A 4 -7.80 0.96 0.29
N THR A 5 -7.67 2.07 0.99
CA THR A 5 -7.61 3.40 0.38
C THR A 5 -6.17 3.92 0.34
N LYS A 6 -5.87 4.83 -0.59
CA LYS A 6 -4.60 5.56 -0.57
C LYS A 6 -4.36 6.29 0.75
N ARG A 7 -5.42 6.83 1.34
CA ARG A 7 -5.37 7.46 2.66
C ARG A 7 -4.87 6.49 3.73
N ASP A 8 -5.29 5.22 3.69
CA ASP A 8 -4.82 4.20 4.63
C ASP A 8 -3.33 3.90 4.41
N LEU A 9 -2.87 3.83 3.16
CA LEU A 9 -1.46 3.63 2.84
C LEU A 9 -0.58 4.78 3.35
N VAL A 10 -1.02 6.03 3.18
CA VAL A 10 -0.33 7.20 3.73
C VAL A 10 -0.36 7.19 5.25
N ALA A 11 -1.50 6.91 5.87
CA ALA A 11 -1.64 6.91 7.32
C ALA A 11 -0.79 5.84 8.03
N THR A 12 -0.52 4.72 7.35
CA THR A 12 0.23 3.58 7.91
C THR A 12 1.69 3.52 7.44
N VAL A 13 2.14 4.48 6.61
CA VAL A 13 3.48 4.41 5.99
C VAL A 13 4.62 4.36 7.00
N ALA A 14 4.51 5.11 8.10
CA ALA A 14 5.56 5.14 9.12
C ALA A 14 5.71 3.78 9.82
N ASP A 15 4.59 3.12 10.11
CA ASP A 15 4.59 1.81 10.76
C ASP A 15 5.11 0.74 9.80
N ARG A 16 4.68 0.75 8.53
CA ARG A 16 5.22 -0.14 7.49
C ARG A 16 6.71 0.07 7.23
N TRP A 17 7.18 1.32 7.29
CA TRP A 17 8.60 1.66 7.18
C TRP A 17 9.39 1.05 8.33
N PHE A 18 8.89 1.19 9.56
CA PHE A 18 9.48 0.59 10.75
C PHE A 18 9.55 -0.93 10.62
N ASP A 19 8.45 -1.59 10.23
CA ASP A 19 8.41 -3.04 10.04
C ASP A 19 9.42 -3.55 8.98
N THR A 20 9.69 -2.72 7.97
CA THR A 20 10.62 -3.05 6.88
C THR A 20 12.08 -2.85 7.31
N HIS A 21 12.37 -1.79 8.06
CA HIS A 21 13.74 -1.34 8.31
C HIS A 21 14.21 -1.53 9.76
N TYR A 22 13.36 -1.94 10.69
CA TYR A 22 13.74 -2.19 12.08
C TYR A 22 13.63 -3.67 12.43
N GLY A 23 14.70 -4.23 13.00
CA GLY A 23 14.71 -5.64 13.36
C GLY A 23 15.82 -5.97 14.35
N ARG A 24 15.54 -6.92 15.26
CA ARG A 24 16.48 -7.37 16.29
C ARG A 24 17.03 -6.21 17.16
N GLY A 25 16.18 -5.22 17.45
CA GLY A 25 16.51 -4.08 18.30
C GLY A 25 17.38 -2.99 17.65
N ARG A 26 17.49 -2.97 16.31
CA ARG A 26 18.28 -1.98 15.57
C ARG A 26 17.68 -1.66 14.21
N TRP A 27 18.09 -0.51 13.67
CA TRP A 27 17.84 -0.12 12.29
C TRP A 27 18.72 -0.93 11.33
N LEU A 28 18.09 -1.58 10.37
CA LEU A 28 18.69 -2.42 9.34
C LEU A 28 19.07 -1.56 8.14
N HIS A 29 20.14 -1.96 7.44
CA HIS A 29 20.60 -1.33 6.19
C HIS A 29 20.99 0.15 6.28
N ALA A 30 21.15 0.70 7.49
CA ALA A 30 21.66 2.06 7.68
C ALA A 30 23.08 2.20 7.10
N THR A 31 23.31 3.27 6.34
CA THR A 31 24.60 3.63 5.74
C THR A 31 24.79 5.15 5.81
N ASP A 32 26.00 5.64 5.49
CA ASP A 32 26.28 7.09 5.46
C ASP A 32 25.36 7.86 4.48
N ALA A 33 24.83 7.18 3.46
CA ALA A 33 23.94 7.77 2.45
C ALA A 33 22.45 7.45 2.68
N PHE A 34 22.12 6.62 3.68
CA PHE A 34 20.74 6.17 3.93
C PHE A 34 20.51 5.94 5.42
N ASP A 35 19.66 6.79 6.00
CA ASP A 35 19.27 6.73 7.40
C ASP A 35 17.77 6.39 7.54
N PRO A 36 17.42 5.11 7.77
CA PRO A 36 16.03 4.70 7.93
C PRO A 36 15.40 5.19 9.24
N GLU A 37 16.20 5.51 10.26
CA GLU A 37 15.70 6.06 11.53
C GLU A 37 15.21 7.50 11.33
N ALA A 38 16.03 8.33 10.67
CA ALA A 38 15.64 9.70 10.33
C ALA A 38 14.39 9.74 9.45
N ILE A 39 14.30 8.85 8.44
CA ILE A 39 13.11 8.75 7.58
C ILE A 39 11.88 8.36 8.40
N TYR A 40 11.98 7.35 9.28
CA TYR A 40 10.87 6.95 10.14
C TYR A 40 10.35 8.12 10.99
N HIS A 41 11.25 8.85 11.63
CA HIS A 41 10.86 10.00 12.45
C HIS A 41 10.23 11.13 11.64
N ALA A 42 10.73 11.38 10.43
CA ALA A 42 10.11 12.33 9.50
C ALA A 42 8.69 11.89 9.09
N LEU A 43 8.48 10.60 8.80
CA LEU A 43 7.17 10.04 8.47
C LEU A 43 6.21 10.11 9.67
N LYS A 44 6.66 9.80 10.90
CA LYS A 44 5.83 9.92 12.12
C LYS A 44 5.43 11.35 12.44
N ALA A 45 6.22 12.33 12.01
CA ALA A 45 5.96 13.74 12.24
C ALA A 45 4.99 14.36 11.22
N LEU A 46 4.56 13.62 10.20
CA LEU A 46 3.58 14.11 9.23
C LEU A 46 2.25 14.47 9.92
N PRO A 47 1.62 15.60 9.55
CA PRO A 47 0.35 16.01 10.14
C PRO A 47 -0.78 15.05 9.71
N PRO A 48 -1.87 14.96 10.50
CA PRO A 48 -3.08 14.28 10.06
C PRO A 48 -3.58 14.87 8.73
N GLY A 49 -3.79 14.02 7.73
CA GLY A 49 -4.22 14.45 6.39
C GLY A 49 -3.09 14.82 5.44
N ALA A 50 -1.83 14.51 5.77
CA ALA A 50 -0.75 14.48 4.79
C ALA A 50 -1.13 13.65 3.56
N ASP A 51 -0.57 14.02 2.41
CA ASP A 51 -0.82 13.38 1.12
C ASP A 51 0.39 12.55 0.65
N GLU A 52 0.23 11.90 -0.50
CA GLU A 52 1.28 11.12 -1.14
C GLU A 52 2.52 11.96 -1.49
N ALA A 53 2.35 13.24 -1.85
CA ALA A 53 3.46 14.11 -2.20
C ALA A 53 4.37 14.35 -0.98
N ALA A 54 3.81 14.50 0.21
CA ALA A 54 4.57 14.61 1.45
C ALA A 54 5.38 13.34 1.76
N VAL A 55 4.79 12.16 1.56
CA VAL A 55 5.50 10.88 1.74
C VAL A 55 6.61 10.71 0.70
N LEU A 56 6.35 11.05 -0.56
CA LEU A 56 7.32 11.00 -1.64
C LEU A 56 8.51 11.93 -1.37
N ALA A 57 8.27 13.13 -0.84
CA ALA A 57 9.32 14.08 -0.49
C ALA A 57 10.28 13.56 0.59
N ILE A 58 9.77 12.73 1.52
CA ILE A 58 10.57 12.13 2.60
C ILE A 58 11.30 10.88 2.14
N THR A 59 10.61 9.97 1.46
CA THR A 59 11.14 8.64 1.10
C THR A 59 11.87 8.62 -0.23
N GLY A 60 11.63 9.61 -1.10
CA GLY A 60 12.07 9.63 -2.49
C GLY A 60 11.41 8.55 -3.37
N GLN A 61 10.41 7.82 -2.85
CA GLN A 61 9.90 6.59 -3.47
C GLN A 61 8.37 6.50 -3.40
N ALA A 62 7.71 6.46 -4.56
CA ALA A 62 6.24 6.45 -4.64
C ALA A 62 5.59 5.11 -4.24
N TRP A 63 6.33 3.99 -4.28
CA TRP A 63 5.75 2.66 -4.00
C TRP A 63 5.22 2.50 -2.57
N TRP A 64 5.59 3.39 -1.65
CA TRP A 64 5.03 3.41 -0.30
C TRP A 64 3.54 3.76 -0.26
N THR A 65 3.05 4.53 -1.24
CA THR A 65 1.68 5.07 -1.31
C THR A 65 0.91 4.61 -2.53
N GLN A 66 1.56 3.92 -3.47
CA GLN A 66 0.91 3.31 -4.63
C GLN A 66 -0.11 2.26 -4.20
N ASN A 67 -1.33 2.40 -4.70
CA ASN A 67 -2.44 1.51 -4.48
C ASN A 67 -2.86 0.87 -5.81
N LEU A 68 -2.01 -0.01 -6.30
CA LEU A 68 -2.10 -0.55 -7.66
C LEU A 68 -3.22 -1.58 -7.77
N CYS A 69 -4.00 -1.47 -8.84
CA CYS A 69 -4.88 -2.52 -9.31
C CYS A 69 -4.06 -3.59 -10.04
N GLU A 70 -4.12 -4.84 -9.59
CA GLU A 70 -3.40 -5.95 -10.23
C GLU A 70 -3.98 -6.35 -11.60
N GLU A 71 -5.21 -5.96 -11.90
CA GLU A 71 -5.85 -6.26 -13.18
C GLU A 71 -5.46 -5.25 -14.27
N CYS A 72 -5.52 -3.94 -13.96
CA CYS A 72 -5.31 -2.89 -14.97
C CYS A 72 -4.05 -2.05 -14.76
N GLY A 73 -3.27 -2.31 -13.71
CA GLY A 73 -2.02 -1.61 -13.39
C GLY A 73 -2.18 -0.16 -12.93
N ALA A 74 -3.41 0.34 -12.83
CA ALA A 74 -3.67 1.73 -12.44
C ALA A 74 -3.49 1.91 -10.93
N ASP A 75 -2.86 3.02 -10.56
CA ASP A 75 -2.81 3.48 -9.19
C ASP A 75 -4.13 4.17 -8.81
N CYS A 76 -4.85 3.60 -7.83
CA CYS A 76 -6.26 3.91 -7.58
C CYS A 76 -6.50 4.42 -6.16
N GLU A 77 -7.42 5.37 -5.98
CA GLU A 77 -7.79 5.84 -4.62
C GLU A 77 -8.31 4.71 -3.71
N VAL A 78 -8.97 3.71 -4.30
CA VAL A 78 -9.56 2.58 -3.59
C VAL A 78 -9.28 1.28 -4.34
N THR A 79 -8.80 0.27 -3.62
CA THR A 79 -8.69 -1.11 -4.09
C THR A 79 -9.38 -2.06 -3.12
N ILE A 80 -9.74 -3.23 -3.62
CA ILE A 80 -10.46 -4.27 -2.91
C ILE A 80 -9.62 -5.54 -2.96
N GLY A 81 -9.16 -5.96 -1.79
CA GLY A 81 -8.35 -7.15 -1.56
C GLY A 81 -9.21 -8.41 -1.43
N PHE A 82 -8.89 -9.42 -2.22
CA PHE A 82 -9.45 -10.76 -2.18
C PHE A 82 -8.36 -11.75 -1.74
N THR A 83 -8.57 -12.41 -0.61
CA THR A 83 -7.66 -13.44 -0.08
C THR A 83 -8.28 -14.80 -0.37
N GLN A 84 -7.75 -15.54 -1.34
CA GLN A 84 -8.28 -16.88 -1.66
C GLN A 84 -7.20 -17.80 -2.22
N GLU A 85 -6.25 -18.20 -1.38
CA GLU A 85 -5.56 -19.47 -1.61
C GLU A 85 -5.47 -20.27 -0.30
N PRO A 86 -6.04 -21.49 -0.22
CA PRO A 86 -5.91 -22.36 0.95
C PRO A 86 -4.45 -22.64 1.34
N HIS A 87 -3.54 -22.59 0.36
CA HIS A 87 -2.11 -22.82 0.54
C HIS A 87 -1.29 -21.53 0.68
N HIS A 88 -1.87 -20.37 0.32
CA HIS A 88 -1.24 -19.05 0.37
C HIS A 88 -2.24 -18.02 0.92
N ALA A 89 -2.73 -18.26 2.14
CA ALA A 89 -3.78 -17.43 2.75
C ALA A 89 -3.39 -15.96 2.95
N LEU A 90 -2.10 -15.64 2.79
CA LEU A 90 -1.54 -14.29 2.88
C LEU A 90 -1.47 -13.58 1.51
N ASP A 91 -1.61 -14.30 0.40
CA ASP A 91 -1.61 -13.70 -0.93
C ASP A 91 -2.99 -13.10 -1.20
N ALA A 92 -3.10 -11.81 -0.90
CA ALA A 92 -4.24 -10.99 -1.27
C ALA A 92 -4.04 -10.45 -2.69
N LYS A 93 -5.07 -10.59 -3.52
CA LYS A 93 -5.16 -9.92 -4.82
C LYS A 93 -5.97 -8.64 -4.70
N TYR A 94 -5.41 -7.50 -5.13
CA TYR A 94 -6.08 -6.21 -5.06
C TYR A 94 -6.54 -5.74 -6.43
N ILE A 95 -7.84 -5.45 -6.57
CA ILE A 95 -8.40 -4.88 -7.80
C ILE A 95 -9.13 -3.57 -7.51
N CYS A 96 -9.11 -2.63 -8.45
CA CYS A 96 -9.85 -1.39 -8.30
C CYS A 96 -11.35 -1.60 -8.50
N VAL A 97 -12.14 -0.64 -7.98
CA VAL A 97 -13.60 -0.66 -8.09
C VAL A 97 -14.07 -0.81 -9.55
N GLY A 98 -13.44 -0.08 -10.48
CA GLY A 98 -13.81 -0.15 -11.90
C GLY A 98 -13.55 -1.53 -12.54
N CYS A 99 -12.51 -2.26 -12.13
CA CYS A 99 -12.28 -3.62 -12.60
C CYS A 99 -13.31 -4.59 -11.99
N LEU A 100 -13.62 -4.43 -10.70
CA LEU A 100 -14.63 -5.25 -10.03
C LEU A 100 -16.01 -5.07 -10.66
N GLU A 101 -16.42 -3.84 -10.96
CA GLU A 101 -17.70 -3.55 -11.62
C GLU A 101 -17.81 -4.22 -12.99
N ARG A 102 -16.74 -4.18 -13.80
CA ARG A 102 -16.70 -4.87 -15.09
C ARG A 102 -16.82 -6.38 -14.93
N ALA A 103 -16.11 -6.97 -13.97
CA ALA A 103 -16.19 -8.41 -13.69
C ALA A 103 -17.60 -8.83 -13.28
N LEU A 104 -18.26 -8.06 -12.40
CA LEU A 104 -19.64 -8.32 -11.97
C LEU A 104 -20.64 -8.21 -13.14
N ALA A 105 -20.47 -7.23 -14.03
CA ALA A 105 -21.31 -7.08 -15.22
C ALA A 105 -21.19 -8.28 -16.17
N LEU A 106 -19.96 -8.78 -16.37
CA LEU A 106 -19.69 -9.99 -17.16
C LEU A 106 -20.32 -11.23 -16.52
N GLY A 107 -20.13 -11.44 -15.21
CA GLY A 107 -20.69 -12.58 -14.50
C GLY A 107 -22.22 -12.62 -14.51
N ARG A 108 -22.87 -11.45 -14.42
CA ARG A 108 -24.34 -11.35 -14.53
C ARG A 108 -24.84 -11.68 -15.93
N SER A 109 -24.12 -11.23 -16.97
CA SER A 109 -24.48 -11.51 -18.36
C SER A 109 -24.29 -12.98 -18.74
N ALA A 110 -23.35 -13.68 -18.11
CA ALA A 110 -23.08 -15.10 -18.36
C ALA A 110 -23.99 -16.06 -17.57
N ALA A 111 -24.72 -15.56 -16.56
CA ALA A 111 -25.66 -16.33 -15.74
C ALA A 111 -27.10 -16.35 -16.30
N LEU A 112 -27.32 -15.71 -17.44
CA LEU A 112 -28.58 -15.66 -18.22
C LEU A 112 -28.44 -16.51 -19.48
#